data_AF-J3I3K1-F1
#
_entry.id   AF-J3I3K1-F1
#
_cell.length_a   1.000
_cell.length_b   1.000
_cell.length_c   1.000
_cell.angle_alpha   90.00
_cell.angle_beta   90.00
_cell.angle_gamma   90.00
#
_symmetry.space_group_name_H-M   'P 1'
#
loop_
_entity.id
_entity.type
_entity.pdbx_description
1 polymer ?
#
loop_
_entity_poly.entity_id
_entity_poly.type
_entity_poly.pdbx_seq_one_letter_code
_entity_poly.pdbx_strand_id
1 'polypeptide(L)'
;MKSGRLILACALVVAGASHVAGASGAAPAKVSGSTALALAGVIAPLSPDLTGAEKKAMAMLFAANADIPYKKAIVVTADRIVCRTGNVDITVRNCEVTFGKKVRTVNGSTANEIFATEALAGVPPDGAAGSNFESLAKLSCTIDPNAIRRKDGSGADCTFQPGN
;
A
#
# COMPACT_ATOMS: atom_id res chain seq x y z
N MET A 1 42.96 -9.74 -64.79
CA MET A 1 42.47 -8.52 -64.10
C MET A 1 41.72 -8.93 -62.84
N LYS A 2 41.95 -8.23 -61.72
CA LYS A 2 41.31 -8.32 -60.38
C LYS A 2 41.67 -9.56 -59.54
N SER A 3 42.45 -9.38 -58.46
CA SER A 3 42.07 -8.92 -57.09
C SER A 3 41.30 -10.01 -56.35
N GLY A 4 41.63 -10.44 -55.13
CA GLY A 4 42.55 -9.95 -54.11
C GLY A 4 42.13 -10.63 -52.80
N ARG A 5 43.12 -10.96 -51.95
CA ARG A 5 43.04 -11.60 -50.63
C ARG A 5 41.91 -11.09 -49.72
N LEU A 6 41.39 -11.94 -48.83
CA LEU A 6 41.41 -11.70 -47.37
C LEU A 6 40.85 -12.90 -46.57
N ILE A 7 41.68 -13.41 -45.67
CA ILE A 7 41.36 -14.34 -44.59
C ILE A 7 40.75 -13.51 -43.46
N LEU A 8 39.60 -13.94 -42.89
CA LEU A 8 39.12 -13.44 -41.60
C LEU A 8 38.60 -14.60 -40.77
N ALA A 9 39.36 -15.00 -39.75
CA ALA A 9 38.94 -15.90 -38.69
C ALA A 9 38.22 -15.08 -37.62
N CYS A 10 36.93 -15.37 -37.38
CA CYS A 10 36.18 -14.82 -36.24
C CYS A 10 36.08 -15.88 -35.15
N ALA A 11 36.81 -15.68 -34.05
CA ALA A 11 36.68 -16.45 -32.83
C ALA A 11 35.39 -16.03 -32.09
N LEU A 12 34.50 -16.98 -31.81
CA LEU A 12 33.35 -16.81 -30.92
C LEU A 12 33.79 -17.01 -29.48
N VAL A 13 33.84 -15.94 -28.69
CA VAL A 13 33.97 -16.01 -27.23
C VAL A 13 32.58 -15.87 -26.63
N VAL A 14 31.99 -16.98 -26.19
CA VAL A 14 30.73 -16.99 -25.42
C VAL A 14 31.11 -16.79 -23.95
N ALA A 15 31.06 -15.54 -23.48
CA ALA A 15 31.11 -15.24 -22.06
C ALA A 15 29.68 -15.37 -21.48
N GLY A 16 29.40 -16.49 -20.82
CA GLY A 16 28.18 -16.69 -20.05
C GLY A 16 28.18 -15.79 -18.81
N ALA A 17 27.49 -14.65 -18.90
CA ALA A 17 27.17 -13.84 -17.74
C ALA A 17 26.04 -14.52 -16.96
N SER A 18 26.40 -15.20 -15.88
CA SER A 18 25.46 -15.69 -14.88
C SER A 18 24.84 -14.48 -14.18
N HIS A 19 23.67 -14.03 -14.63
CA HIS A 19 22.88 -13.04 -13.92
C HIS A 19 22.32 -13.69 -12.65
N VAL A 20 23.02 -13.51 -11.54
CA VAL A 20 22.46 -13.73 -10.20
C VAL A 20 21.36 -12.68 -10.03
N ALA A 21 20.10 -13.07 -10.22
CA ALA A 21 18.95 -12.24 -9.91
C ALA A 21 18.94 -12.02 -8.39
N GLY A 22 19.57 -10.93 -7.95
CA GLY A 22 19.40 -10.43 -6.59
C GLY A 22 17.93 -10.16 -6.37
N ALA A 23 17.34 -10.78 -5.35
CA ALA A 23 16.01 -10.44 -4.89
C ALA A 23 16.02 -8.96 -4.46
N SER A 24 15.55 -8.07 -5.33
CA SER A 24 15.32 -6.67 -5.01
C SER A 24 14.24 -6.61 -3.93
N GLY A 25 14.65 -6.52 -2.67
CA GLY A 25 13.73 -6.14 -1.60
C GLY A 25 13.22 -4.74 -1.90
N ALA A 26 11.97 -4.63 -2.36
CA ALA A 26 11.35 -3.34 -2.61
C ALA A 26 11.44 -2.48 -1.34
N ALA A 27 12.01 -1.29 -1.46
CA ALA A 27 12.04 -0.34 -0.35
C ALA A 27 10.60 -0.07 0.10
N PRO A 28 10.33 0.10 1.41
CA PRO A 28 9.00 0.45 1.88
C PRO A 28 8.52 1.72 1.17
N ALA A 29 7.34 1.66 0.58
CA ALA A 29 6.65 2.83 0.07
C ALA A 29 6.29 3.75 1.24
N LYS A 30 6.34 5.06 1.01
CA LYS A 30 5.98 6.09 1.98
C LYS A 30 4.96 7.03 1.37
N VAL A 31 3.91 7.33 2.14
CA VAL A 31 2.93 8.36 1.82
C VAL A 31 2.72 9.23 3.05
N SER A 32 2.42 10.51 2.86
CA SER A 32 2.23 11.48 3.94
C SER A 32 1.06 12.42 3.66
N GLY A 33 0.64 13.18 4.66
CA GLY A 33 -0.41 14.19 4.55
C GLY A 33 -1.81 13.57 4.40
N SER A 34 -2.64 14.15 3.53
CA SER A 34 -4.05 13.76 3.38
C SER A 34 -4.24 12.30 2.99
N THR A 35 -3.42 11.78 2.08
CA THR A 35 -3.50 10.37 1.65
C THR A 35 -3.11 9.41 2.76
N ALA A 36 -2.10 9.73 3.57
CA ALA A 36 -1.74 8.93 4.75
C ALA A 36 -2.86 8.95 5.80
N LEU A 37 -3.48 10.11 6.03
CA LEU A 37 -4.62 10.23 6.94
C LEU A 37 -5.81 9.39 6.45
N ALA A 38 -6.09 9.40 5.14
CA ALA A 38 -7.15 8.59 4.56
C ALA A 38 -6.87 7.09 4.74
N LEU A 39 -5.66 6.64 4.42
CA LEU A 39 -5.26 5.24 4.57
C LEU A 39 -5.37 4.77 6.04
N ALA A 40 -4.91 5.59 6.99
CA ALA A 40 -5.10 5.32 8.41
C ALA A 40 -6.59 5.33 8.81
N GLY A 41 -7.37 6.26 8.27
CA GLY A 41 -8.79 6.45 8.57
C GLY A 41 -9.66 5.25 8.19
N VAL A 42 -9.43 4.66 7.01
CA VAL A 42 -10.20 3.49 6.54
C VAL A 42 -9.82 2.18 7.25
N ILE A 43 -8.59 2.07 7.77
CA ILE A 43 -8.10 0.87 8.47
C ILE A 43 -8.36 0.91 9.98
N ALA A 44 -8.30 2.08 10.61
CA ALA A 44 -8.47 2.23 12.06
C ALA A 44 -9.74 1.56 12.64
N PRO A 45 -10.93 1.64 12.01
CA PRO A 45 -12.13 0.97 12.52
C PRO A 45 -11.96 -0.54 12.64
N LEU A 46 -11.20 -1.16 11.73
CA LEU A 46 -10.99 -2.60 11.64
C LEU A 46 -9.92 -3.12 12.62
N SER A 47 -8.99 -2.25 13.03
CA SER A 47 -7.86 -2.64 13.87
C SER A 47 -8.31 -3.18 15.24
N PRO A 48 -7.87 -4.37 15.65
CA PRO A 48 -8.10 -4.88 16.99
C PRO A 48 -7.16 -4.26 18.04
N ASP A 49 -6.09 -3.60 17.60
CA ASP A 49 -5.02 -3.10 18.47
C ASP A 49 -5.28 -1.65 18.93
N LEU A 50 -6.12 -0.92 18.20
CA LEU A 50 -6.57 0.41 18.62
C LEU A 50 -7.64 0.34 19.71
N THR A 51 -7.45 1.16 20.73
CA THR A 51 -8.46 1.42 21.77
C THR A 51 -9.67 2.15 21.20
N GLY A 52 -10.80 2.11 21.93
CA GLY A 52 -12.00 2.86 21.53
C GLY A 52 -11.77 4.38 21.42
N ALA A 53 -10.88 4.94 22.25
CA ALA A 53 -10.53 6.36 22.20
C ALA A 53 -9.73 6.71 20.94
N GLU A 54 -8.78 5.85 20.54
CA GLU A 54 -8.00 6.03 19.30
C GLU A 54 -8.88 5.90 18.06
N LYS A 55 -9.76 4.90 18.01
CA LYS A 55 -10.72 4.75 16.90
C LYS A 55 -11.63 5.97 16.78
N LYS A 56 -12.14 6.48 17.90
CA LYS A 56 -12.96 7.69 17.92
C LYS A 56 -12.17 8.91 17.44
N ALA A 57 -10.93 9.07 17.89
CA ALA A 57 -10.06 10.14 17.44
C ALA A 57 -9.80 10.08 15.92
N MET A 58 -9.48 8.91 15.38
CA MET A 58 -9.30 8.70 13.94
C MET A 58 -10.57 9.04 13.15
N ALA A 59 -11.73 8.56 13.61
CA ALA A 59 -13.01 8.88 12.97
C ALA A 59 -13.30 10.38 12.96
N MET A 60 -13.02 11.09 14.07
CA MET A 60 -13.19 12.54 14.14
C MET A 60 -12.23 13.29 13.19
N LEU A 61 -10.95 12.92 13.18
CA LEU A 61 -9.95 13.52 12.28
C LEU A 61 -10.34 13.33 10.81
N PHE A 62 -10.76 12.12 10.45
CA PHE A 62 -11.17 11.80 9.08
C PHE A 62 -12.48 12.48 8.69
N ALA A 63 -13.36 12.79 9.65
CA ALA A 63 -14.57 13.60 9.47
C ALA A 63 -14.29 15.12 9.53
N ALA A 64 -13.09 15.57 9.17
CA ALA A 64 -12.66 16.97 9.15
C ALA A 64 -12.67 17.71 10.50
N ASN A 65 -12.62 16.99 11.63
CA ASN A 65 -12.53 17.60 12.96
C ASN A 65 -11.08 17.55 13.47
N ALA A 66 -10.32 18.61 13.24
CA ALA A 66 -8.94 18.72 13.72
C ALA A 66 -8.84 19.12 15.21
N ASP A 67 -9.90 19.71 15.77
CA ASP A 67 -9.97 20.06 17.19
C ASP A 67 -10.57 18.90 18.00
N ILE A 68 -9.77 17.87 18.22
CA ILE A 68 -10.18 16.68 18.99
C ILE A 68 -9.56 16.65 20.41
N PRO A 69 -10.22 16.03 21.40
CA PRO A 69 -9.66 15.96 22.75
C PRO A 69 -8.44 15.01 22.86
N TYR A 70 -8.27 14.08 21.92
CA TYR A 70 -7.16 13.12 21.93
C TYR A 70 -5.88 13.81 21.42
N LYS A 71 -4.80 13.73 22.21
CA LYS A 71 -3.54 14.47 21.97
C LYS A 71 -2.33 13.58 21.69
N LYS A 72 -2.43 12.27 21.92
CA LYS A 72 -1.31 11.35 21.73
C LYS A 72 -1.23 10.96 20.25
N ALA A 73 -0.03 10.56 19.82
CA ALA A 73 0.12 9.94 18.51
C ALA A 73 -0.65 8.60 18.47
N ILE A 74 -1.28 8.31 17.34
CA ILE A 74 -2.01 7.07 17.08
C ILE A 74 -1.22 6.30 16.03
N VAL A 75 -0.94 5.03 16.31
CA VAL A 75 -0.25 4.15 15.35
C VAL A 75 -1.25 3.15 14.80
N VAL A 76 -1.63 3.31 13.54
CA VAL A 76 -2.55 2.39 12.84
C VAL A 76 -1.71 1.40 12.05
N THR A 77 -1.84 0.11 12.36
CA THR A 77 -1.08 -0.96 11.71
C THR A 77 -1.99 -1.98 11.06
N ALA A 78 -1.49 -2.65 10.02
CA ALA A 78 -2.06 -3.87 9.47
C ALA A 78 -0.94 -4.71 8.86
N ASP A 79 -0.96 -6.03 9.08
CA ASP A 79 0.10 -6.91 8.57
C ASP A 79 -0.01 -7.10 7.06
N ARG A 80 -1.24 -7.22 6.57
CA ARG A 80 -1.54 -7.37 5.15
C ARG A 80 -2.94 -6.85 4.85
N ILE A 81 -3.08 -6.17 3.73
CA ILE A 81 -4.37 -5.86 3.13
C ILE A 81 -4.37 -6.42 1.72
N VAL A 82 -5.43 -7.13 1.35
CA VAL A 82 -5.65 -7.62 -0.01
C VAL A 82 -7.07 -7.28 -0.39
N CYS A 83 -7.23 -6.36 -1.34
CA CYS A 83 -8.50 -5.98 -1.90
C CYS A 83 -8.67 -6.58 -3.30
N ARG A 84 -9.85 -7.14 -3.57
CA ARG A 84 -10.19 -7.76 -4.85
C ARG A 84 -11.41 -7.06 -5.46
N THR A 85 -11.29 -6.80 -6.77
CA THR A 85 -12.39 -6.38 -7.64
C THR A 85 -12.45 -7.30 -8.86
N GLY A 86 -13.64 -7.50 -9.44
CA GLY A 86 -13.82 -8.39 -10.59
C GLY A 86 -14.10 -7.62 -11.89
N ASN A 87 -13.45 -8.03 -12.98
CA ASN A 87 -13.81 -7.57 -14.34
C ASN A 87 -14.83 -8.51 -15.00
N VAL A 88 -14.87 -9.78 -14.57
CA VAL A 88 -15.84 -10.78 -15.05
C VAL A 88 -17.06 -10.79 -14.13
N ASP A 89 -16.86 -11.09 -12.85
CA ASP A 89 -17.89 -10.90 -11.82
C ASP A 89 -17.75 -9.48 -11.25
N ILE A 90 -18.43 -8.53 -11.88
CA ILE A 90 -18.41 -7.11 -11.50
C ILE A 90 -19.06 -6.82 -10.14
N THR A 91 -19.68 -7.82 -9.50
CA THR A 91 -20.26 -7.69 -8.16
C THR A 91 -19.22 -7.91 -7.06
N VAL A 92 -18.05 -8.47 -7.40
CA VAL A 92 -16.97 -8.72 -6.44
C VAL A 92 -16.34 -7.41 -5.98
N ARG A 93 -16.49 -7.15 -4.68
CA ARG A 93 -15.82 -6.06 -3.96
C ARG A 93 -15.58 -6.49 -2.52
N ASN A 94 -14.39 -6.96 -2.23
CA ASN A 94 -14.01 -7.37 -0.89
C ASN A 94 -12.56 -7.01 -0.57
N CYS A 95 -12.26 -6.89 0.73
CA CYS A 95 -10.90 -6.75 1.23
C CYS A 95 -10.71 -7.66 2.43
N GLU A 96 -9.55 -8.32 2.50
CA GLU A 96 -9.08 -9.04 3.67
C GLU A 96 -7.98 -8.23 4.35
N VAL A 97 -8.22 -7.85 5.61
CA VAL A 97 -7.27 -7.10 6.44
C VAL A 97 -6.78 -8.00 7.56
N THR A 98 -5.48 -8.22 7.61
CA THR A 98 -4.82 -9.10 8.58
C THR A 98 -4.17 -8.30 9.71
N PHE A 99 -4.43 -8.72 10.95
CA PHE A 99 -3.86 -8.19 12.19
C PHE A 99 -3.39 -9.35 13.07
N GLY A 100 -2.10 -9.63 13.06
CA GLY A 100 -1.48 -10.82 13.63
C GLY A 100 -2.13 -12.09 13.08
N LYS A 101 -2.81 -12.82 13.98
CA LYS A 101 -3.52 -14.06 13.64
C LYS A 101 -4.98 -13.83 13.24
N LYS A 102 -5.47 -12.59 13.27
CA LYS A 102 -6.88 -12.26 12.99
C LYS A 102 -7.00 -11.72 11.57
N VAL A 103 -7.94 -12.26 10.82
CA VAL A 103 -8.32 -11.73 9.51
C VAL A 103 -9.72 -11.12 9.60
N ARG A 104 -9.88 -9.92 9.04
CA ARG A 104 -11.15 -9.22 8.90
C ARG A 104 -11.49 -9.11 7.42
N THR A 105 -12.54 -9.78 7.00
CA THR A 105 -13.09 -9.62 5.66
C THR A 105 -14.16 -8.53 5.68
N VAL A 106 -14.03 -7.56 4.78
CA VAL A 106 -15.04 -6.52 4.53
C VAL A 106 -15.51 -6.59 3.09
N ASN A 107 -16.74 -6.17 2.83
CA ASN A 107 -17.37 -6.21 1.51
C ASN A 107 -18.04 -4.88 1.19
N GLY A 108 -18.44 -4.69 -0.08
CA GLY A 108 -19.28 -3.56 -0.49
C GLY A 108 -18.57 -2.21 -0.36
N SER A 109 -19.25 -1.22 0.21
CA SER A 109 -18.75 0.17 0.29
C SER A 109 -17.45 0.29 1.07
N THR A 110 -17.32 -0.37 2.22
CA THR A 110 -16.09 -0.34 3.03
C THR A 110 -14.90 -0.94 2.28
N ALA A 111 -15.11 -2.06 1.60
CA ALA A 111 -14.07 -2.66 0.76
C ALA A 111 -13.68 -1.73 -0.40
N ASN A 112 -14.66 -1.09 -1.03
CA ASN A 112 -14.41 -0.13 -2.11
C ASN A 112 -13.62 1.08 -1.65
N GLU A 113 -13.91 1.60 -0.45
CA GLU A 113 -13.21 2.75 0.12
C GLU A 113 -11.74 2.40 0.43
N ILE A 114 -11.47 1.21 0.97
CA ILE A 114 -10.10 0.75 1.20
C ILE A 114 -9.36 0.61 -0.13
N PHE A 115 -9.93 -0.11 -1.10
CA PHE A 115 -9.34 -0.28 -2.44
C PHE A 115 -9.04 1.08 -3.10
N ALA A 116 -10.01 2.00 -3.15
CA ALA A 116 -9.77 3.33 -3.74
C ALA A 116 -8.67 4.12 -3.00
N THR A 117 -8.53 3.93 -1.70
CA THR A 117 -7.51 4.60 -0.89
C THR A 117 -6.12 3.99 -1.07
N GLU A 118 -6.03 2.67 -1.28
CA GLU A 118 -4.79 1.98 -1.64
C GLU A 118 -4.28 2.46 -2.99
N ALA A 119 -5.14 2.52 -4.01
CA ALA A 119 -4.83 3.10 -5.32
C ALA A 119 -4.32 4.53 -5.20
N LEU A 120 -5.02 5.36 -4.40
CA LEU A 120 -4.63 6.76 -4.16
C LEU A 120 -3.27 6.87 -3.45
N ALA A 121 -2.94 5.92 -2.58
CA ALA A 121 -1.65 5.81 -1.91
C ALA A 121 -0.53 5.31 -2.84
N GLY A 122 -0.83 5.00 -4.10
CA GLY A 122 0.12 4.53 -5.09
C GLY A 122 0.46 3.05 -4.94
N VAL A 123 -0.41 2.25 -4.31
CA VAL A 123 -0.29 0.80 -4.31
C VAL A 123 -0.45 0.33 -5.77
N PRO A 124 0.54 -0.36 -6.35
CA PRO A 124 0.44 -0.87 -7.71
C PRO A 124 -0.71 -1.88 -7.80
N PRO A 125 -1.53 -1.81 -8.86
CA PRO A 125 -2.50 -2.85 -9.11
C PRO A 125 -1.77 -4.13 -9.51
N ASP A 126 -2.07 -5.23 -8.83
CA ASP A 126 -1.72 -6.57 -9.29
C ASP A 126 -2.86 -7.07 -10.18
N GLY A 127 -2.62 -7.02 -11.49
CA GLY A 127 -3.61 -7.34 -12.51
C GLY A 127 -3.51 -8.81 -12.92
N ALA A 128 -4.50 -9.62 -12.55
CA ALA A 128 -4.70 -10.95 -13.12
C ALA A 128 -5.87 -10.94 -14.10
N ALA A 129 -5.89 -11.88 -15.05
CA ALA A 129 -7.02 -12.01 -15.97
C ALA A 129 -8.34 -12.20 -15.19
N GLY A 130 -9.26 -11.23 -15.32
CA GLY A 130 -10.58 -11.26 -14.72
C GLY A 130 -10.70 -10.68 -13.30
N SER A 131 -9.60 -10.25 -12.66
CA SER A 131 -9.62 -9.60 -11.35
C SER A 131 -8.53 -8.55 -11.18
N ASN A 132 -8.87 -7.41 -10.58
CA ASN A 132 -7.89 -6.41 -10.17
C ASN A 132 -7.67 -6.54 -8.67
N PHE A 133 -6.40 -6.67 -8.28
CA PHE A 133 -6.00 -6.71 -6.89
C PHE A 133 -5.21 -5.46 -6.53
N GLU A 134 -5.43 -5.00 -5.32
CA GLU A 134 -4.50 -4.11 -4.65
C GLU A 134 -4.09 -4.79 -3.36
N SER A 135 -2.80 -4.78 -3.09
CA SER A 135 -2.31 -5.36 -1.85
C SER A 135 -1.12 -4.62 -1.32
N LEU A 136 -1.07 -4.54 -0.01
CA LEU A 136 0.06 -4.02 0.72
C LEU A 136 0.30 -4.86 1.98
N ALA A 137 1.51 -4.78 2.51
CA ALA A 137 1.92 -5.45 3.72
C ALA A 137 2.67 -4.49 4.65
N LYS A 138 2.71 -4.85 5.93
CA LYS A 138 3.40 -4.09 6.99
C LYS A 138 3.01 -2.62 7.00
N LEU A 139 1.72 -2.34 6.90
CA LEU A 139 1.21 -0.99 7.02
C LEU A 139 1.50 -0.48 8.43
N SER A 140 2.10 0.70 8.50
CA SER A 140 2.28 1.45 9.74
C SER A 140 2.09 2.92 9.46
N CYS A 141 0.98 3.47 9.96
CA CYS A 141 0.65 4.88 9.89
C CYS A 141 0.79 5.53 11.27
N THR A 142 1.58 6.58 11.38
CA THR A 142 1.64 7.43 12.58
C THR A 142 0.83 8.69 12.34
N ILE A 143 -0.14 8.93 13.21
CA ILE A 143 -1.05 10.07 13.16
C ILE A 143 -0.82 10.93 14.40
N ASP A 144 -0.41 12.18 14.22
CA ASP A 144 -0.25 13.17 15.30
C ASP A 144 -1.39 14.21 15.23
N PRO A 145 -2.39 14.11 16.12
CA PRO A 145 -3.48 15.08 16.20
C PRO A 145 -3.04 16.52 16.44
N ASN A 146 -1.92 16.74 17.15
CA ASN A 146 -1.45 18.10 17.43
C ASN A 146 -0.87 18.75 16.17
N ALA A 147 -0.20 17.96 15.33
CA ALA A 147 0.28 18.41 14.03
C ALA A 147 -0.88 18.71 13.07
N ILE A 148 -1.85 17.79 12.96
CA ILE A 148 -3.03 17.99 12.10
C ILE A 148 -3.81 19.26 12.50
N ARG A 149 -3.89 19.56 13.80
CA ARG A 149 -4.54 20.78 14.31
C ARG A 149 -3.94 22.07 13.73
N ARG A 150 -2.67 22.08 13.37
CA ARG A 150 -2.01 23.24 12.75
C ARG A 150 -2.43 23.49 11.30
N LYS A 151 -3.06 22.50 10.64
CA LYS A 151 -3.53 22.57 9.25
C LYS A 151 -2.44 22.93 8.24
N ASP A 152 -1.20 22.51 8.52
CA ASP A 152 -0.02 22.73 7.66
C ASP A 152 0.24 21.56 6.68
N GLY A 153 -0.66 20.57 6.63
CA GLY A 153 -0.54 19.37 5.82
C GLY A 153 0.30 18.24 6.46
N SER A 154 0.84 18.46 7.66
CA SER A 154 1.62 17.46 8.41
C SER A 154 0.77 16.63 9.38
N GLY A 155 1.43 15.68 10.07
CA GLY A 155 0.81 14.91 11.15
C GLY A 155 0.20 13.57 10.72
N ALA A 156 0.43 13.14 9.48
CA ALA A 156 0.11 11.80 9.03
C ALA A 156 1.21 11.27 8.11
N ASP A 157 1.79 10.14 8.48
CA ASP A 157 2.82 9.44 7.72
C ASP A 157 2.54 7.95 7.75
N CYS A 158 2.44 7.32 6.58
CA CYS A 158 2.29 5.88 6.45
C CYS A 158 3.48 5.29 5.69
N THR A 159 3.88 4.10 6.13
CA THR A 159 4.83 3.24 5.43
C THR A 159 4.19 1.88 5.19
N PHE A 160 4.49 1.26 4.06
CA PHE A 160 4.03 -0.08 3.71
C PHE A 160 4.93 -0.71 2.66
N GLN A 161 4.82 -2.01 2.46
CA GLN A 161 5.42 -2.73 1.35
C GLN A 161 4.31 -3.03 0.33
N PRO A 162 4.42 -2.57 -0.92
CA PRO A 162 3.52 -3.04 -1.98
C PRO A 162 3.52 -4.58 -2.02
N GLY A 163 2.34 -5.17 -2.14
CA GLY A 163 2.22 -6.60 -2.35
C GLY A 163 2.56 -6.97 -3.80
N ASN A 164 3.06 -8.20 -3.95
CA ASN A 164 3.27 -8.85 -5.24
C ASN A 164 2.21 -9.91 -5.47
#